data_AF-A0AAC9TX15-F1
#
_entry.id   AF-A0AAC9TX15-F1
#
_cell.length_a   1.000
_cell.length_b   1.000
_cell.length_c   1.000
_cell.angle_alpha   90.00
_cell.angle_beta   90.00
_cell.angle_gamma   90.00
#
_symmetry.space_group_name_H-M   'P 1'
#
loop_
_entity.id
_entity.type
_entity.pdbx_description
1 polymer ?
#
loop_
_entity_poly.entity_id
_entity_poly.type
_entity_poly.pdbx_seq_one_letter_code
_entity_poly.pdbx_strand_id
1 'polypeptide(L)'
;MPNIIQLLERMGQDATLQNEANFQQAITESTLSTTLKASLLNRDDISLKRELDVCPDIVCIMLPAEDEPEQEEEREEEQDITNQRLSA
;
A
#
# COMPACT_ATOMS: atom_id res chain seq x y z
N MET A 1 -12.10 -24.51 -9.17
CA MET A 1 -11.09 -23.58 -9.72
C MET A 1 -9.76 -23.93 -9.09
N PRO A 2 -8.71 -24.17 -9.88
CA PRO A 2 -7.34 -24.30 -9.36
C PRO A 2 -6.97 -22.99 -8.68
N ASN A 3 -6.85 -22.98 -7.35
CA ASN A 3 -6.56 -21.75 -6.63
C ASN A 3 -5.08 -21.74 -6.25
N ILE A 4 -4.28 -20.93 -6.94
CA ILE A 4 -2.88 -20.67 -6.60
C ILE A 4 -2.71 -20.28 -5.13
N ILE A 5 -3.68 -19.57 -4.55
CA ILE A 5 -3.69 -19.22 -3.13
C ILE A 5 -3.60 -20.46 -2.24
N GLN A 6 -4.33 -21.54 -2.57
CA GLN A 6 -4.30 -22.78 -1.77
C GLN A 6 -2.95 -23.50 -1.86
N LEU A 7 -2.30 -23.46 -3.03
CA LEU A 7 -0.96 -24.03 -3.16
C LEU A 7 0.05 -23.23 -2.33
N LEU A 8 0.01 -21.89 -2.44
CA LEU A 8 0.91 -21.00 -1.70
C LEU A 8 0.67 -21.07 -0.19
N GLU A 9 -0.59 -21.14 0.25
CA GLU A 9 -0.98 -21.39 1.64
C GLU A 9 -0.36 -22.69 2.15
N ARG A 10 -0.54 -23.79 1.42
CA ARG A 10 0.01 -25.10 1.79
C ARG A 10 1.54 -25.05 1.88
N MET A 11 2.21 -24.35 0.96
CA MET A 11 3.67 -24.17 1.01
C MET A 11 4.14 -23.36 2.22
N GLY A 12 3.32 -22.42 2.71
CA GLY A 12 3.60 -21.66 3.92
C GLY A 12 3.35 -22.46 5.21
N GLN A 13 2.38 -23.37 5.20
CA GLN A 13 2.03 -24.21 6.36
C GLN A 13 2.91 -25.46 6.49
N ASP A 14 3.34 -26.05 5.37
CA ASP A 14 4.07 -27.32 5.34
C ASP A 14 5.55 -27.10 4.99
N ALA A 15 6.41 -27.20 6.01
CA ALA A 15 7.86 -27.08 5.85
C ALA A 15 8.46 -28.16 4.94
N THR A 16 7.79 -29.30 4.75
CA THR A 16 8.29 -30.37 3.87
C THR A 16 8.25 -29.98 2.39
N LEU A 17 7.39 -29.02 2.03
CA LEU A 17 7.30 -28.46 0.67
C LEU A 17 8.41 -27.46 0.36
N GLN A 18 9.28 -27.13 1.33
CA GLN A 18 10.49 -26.34 1.08
C GLN A 18 11.62 -27.17 0.46
N ASN A 19 11.49 -28.52 0.47
CA ASN A 19 12.41 -29.40 -0.26
C ASN A 19 12.12 -29.31 -1.76
N GLU A 20 13.17 -29.20 -2.57
CA GLU A 20 13.07 -29.04 -4.03
C GLU A 20 12.26 -30.15 -4.73
N ALA A 21 12.43 -31.42 -4.32
CA ALA A 21 11.69 -32.53 -4.94
C ALA A 21 10.18 -32.45 -4.64
N ASN A 22 9.84 -32.20 -3.38
CA ASN A 22 8.44 -32.06 -2.95
C ASN A 22 7.80 -30.80 -3.54
N PHE A 23 8.56 -29.70 -3.63
CA PHE A 23 8.14 -28.46 -4.28
C PHE A 23 7.77 -28.69 -5.75
N GLN A 24 8.68 -29.30 -6.52
CA GLN A 24 8.45 -29.58 -7.93
C GLN A 24 7.23 -30.49 -8.12
N GLN A 25 7.14 -31.57 -7.35
CA GLN A 25 6.00 -32.48 -7.39
C GLN A 25 4.68 -31.76 -7.11
N ALA A 26 4.62 -30.95 -6.04
CA ALA A 26 3.45 -30.19 -5.66
C ALA A 26 2.98 -29.21 -6.76
N ILE A 27 3.91 -28.61 -7.51
CA ILE A 27 3.58 -27.72 -8.63
C ILE A 27 3.11 -28.52 -9.84
N THR A 28 3.78 -29.62 -10.18
CA THR A 28 3.44 -30.46 -11.33
C THR A 28 2.05 -31.06 -11.19
N GLU A 29 1.70 -31.56 -10.00
CA GLU A 29 0.40 -32.16 -9.68
C GLU A 29 -0.73 -31.13 -9.53
N SER A 30 -0.40 -29.86 -9.34
CA SER A 30 -1.40 -28.81 -9.22
C SER A 30 -2.20 -28.64 -10.52
N THR A 31 -3.40 -28.09 -10.42
CA THR A 31 -4.26 -27.79 -11.59
C THR A 31 -4.00 -26.39 -12.17
N LEU A 32 -2.89 -25.75 -11.80
CA LEU A 32 -2.49 -24.41 -12.25
C LEU A 32 -2.24 -24.33 -13.76
N SER A 33 -2.30 -23.12 -14.30
CA SER A 33 -1.93 -22.85 -15.69
C SER A 33 -0.46 -23.20 -15.96
N THR A 34 -0.15 -23.51 -17.21
CA THR A 34 1.22 -23.81 -17.66
C THR A 34 2.16 -22.64 -17.39
N THR A 35 1.67 -21.39 -17.52
CA THR A 35 2.43 -20.16 -17.25
C THR A 35 2.79 -20.03 -15.78
N LEU A 36 1.85 -20.28 -14.87
CA LEU A 36 2.10 -20.25 -13.42
C LEU A 36 3.05 -21.36 -12.99
N LYS A 37 2.87 -22.59 -13.49
CA LYS A 37 3.79 -23.70 -13.20
C LYS A 37 5.22 -23.37 -13.63
N ALA A 38 5.40 -22.87 -14.86
CA ALA A 38 6.70 -22.47 -15.37
C ALA A 38 7.33 -21.35 -14.53
N SER A 39 6.54 -20.33 -14.16
CA SER A 39 7.01 -19.22 -13.33
C SER A 39 7.50 -19.70 -11.96
N LEU A 40 6.76 -20.62 -11.32
CA LEU A 40 7.13 -21.20 -10.03
C LEU A 40 8.39 -22.08 -10.12
N LEU A 41 8.44 -23.00 -11.09
CA LEU A 41 9.57 -23.94 -11.25
C LEU A 41 10.88 -23.23 -11.60
N ASN A 42 10.80 -22.18 -12.42
CA ASN A 42 11.99 -21.40 -12.82
C ASN A 42 12.38 -20.32 -11.79
N ARG A 43 11.61 -20.17 -10.70
CA ARG A 43 11.74 -19.07 -9.73
C ARG A 43 11.71 -17.69 -10.40
N ASP A 44 10.92 -17.55 -11.46
CA ASP A 44 10.71 -16.30 -12.18
C ASP A 44 9.67 -15.45 -11.44
N ASP A 45 10.17 -14.62 -10.52
CA ASP A 45 9.33 -13.78 -9.66
C ASP A 45 8.63 -12.66 -10.43
N ILE A 46 9.22 -12.18 -11.54
CA ILE A 46 8.64 -11.13 -12.38
C ILE A 46 7.40 -11.67 -13.09
N SER A 47 7.51 -12.82 -13.76
CA SER A 47 6.36 -13.45 -14.42
C SER A 47 5.31 -13.88 -13.40
N LEU A 48 5.72 -14.40 -12.25
CA LEU A 48 4.80 -14.77 -11.18
C LEU A 48 4.00 -13.56 -10.67
N LYS A 49 4.66 -12.43 -10.36
CA LYS A 49 3.98 -11.20 -9.93
C LYS A 49 2.99 -10.69 -10.98
N ARG A 50 3.35 -10.75 -12.27
CA ARG A 50 2.49 -10.34 -13.37
C ARG A 50 1.26 -11.23 -13.52
N GLU A 51 1.43 -12.55 -13.47
CA GLU A 51 0.32 -13.51 -13.56
C GLU A 51 -0.62 -13.43 -12.36
N LEU A 52 -0.10 -13.04 -11.20
CA LEU A 52 -0.86 -12.83 -9.96
C LEU A 52 -1.40 -11.41 -9.79
N ASP A 53 -1.15 -10.52 -10.76
CA ASP A 53 -1.56 -9.11 -10.71
C ASP A 53 -1.15 -8.42 -9.39
N VAL A 54 0.07 -8.70 -8.92
CA VAL A 54 0.59 -8.12 -7.67
C VAL A 54 0.99 -6.67 -7.94
N CYS A 55 0.25 -5.72 -7.37
CA CYS A 55 0.56 -4.28 -7.41
C CYS A 55 1.55 -3.93 -6.27
N PRO A 56 2.82 -3.63 -6.57
CA PRO A 56 3.84 -3.42 -5.54
C PRO A 56 3.78 -2.06 -4.83
N ASP A 57 3.01 -1.10 -5.33
CA ASP A 57 3.03 0.27 -4.84
C ASP A 57 1.86 0.54 -3.87
N ILE A 58 2.07 0.24 -2.58
CA ILE A 58 1.23 0.83 -1.51
C ILE A 58 1.80 2.21 -1.20
N VAL A 59 1.29 3.23 -1.90
CA VAL A 59 1.65 4.63 -1.65
C VAL A 59 0.89 5.14 -0.43
N CYS A 60 1.61 5.43 0.66
CA CYS A 60 1.07 6.13 1.83
C CYS A 60 1.63 7.55 1.85
N ILE A 61 0.83 8.54 1.47
CA ILE A 61 1.21 9.94 1.57
C ILE A 61 0.91 10.40 3.00
N MET A 62 1.95 10.74 3.75
CA MET A 62 1.80 11.46 5.01
C MET A 62 1.90 12.95 4.73
N LEU A 63 0.79 13.67 4.91
CA LEU A 63 0.78 15.13 4.88
C LEU A 63 1.12 15.67 6.28
N PRO A 64 1.94 16.73 6.40
CA PRO A 64 2.07 17.46 7.66
C PRO A 64 0.69 17.88 8.15
N ALA A 65 0.47 17.84 9.47
CA ALA A 65 -0.70 18.49 10.05
C ALA A 65 -0.62 19.99 9.76
N GLU A 66 -1.75 20.61 9.44
CA GLU A 66 -1.84 22.06 9.39
C GLU A 66 -1.67 22.59 10.81
N ASP A 67 -0.88 23.66 10.99
CA ASP A 67 -0.78 24.36 12.27
C ASP A 67 -2.17 24.91 12.63
N GLU A 68 -2.56 24.79 13.91
CA GLU A 68 -3.80 25.41 14.40
C GLU A 68 -3.74 26.93 14.13
N PRO A 69 -4.83 27.56 13.64
CA PRO A 69 -4.82 28.99 13.42
C PRO A 69 -4.51 29.72 14.72
N GLU A 70 -3.52 30.62 14.69
CA GLU A 70 -3.23 31.53 15.80
C GLU A 70 -4.53 32.28 16.14
N GLN A 71 -5.02 32.14 17.38
CA GLN A 71 -6.11 32.96 17.87
C GLN A 71 -5.62 34.40 17.92
N GLU A 72 -6.10 35.24 16.99
CA GLU A 72 -5.95 36.68 17.11
C GLU A 72 -6.59 37.12 18.43
N GLU A 73 -5.76 37.46 19.43
CA GLU A 73 -6.24 38.15 20.62
C GLU A 73 -6.83 39.50 20.18
N GLU A 74 -8.15 39.60 20.16
CA GLU A 74 -8.88 40.86 20.02
C GLU A 74 -8.42 41.84 21.12
N ARG A 75 -7.51 42.75 20.77
CA ARG A 75 -7.27 43.94 21.58
C ARG A 75 -8.35 44.97 21.26
N GLU A 76 -9.38 44.98 22.12
CA GLU A 76 -10.26 46.14 22.28
C GLU A 76 -9.44 47.33 22.79
N GLU A 77 -9.18 48.32 21.95
CA GLU A 77 -8.84 49.66 22.41
C GLU A 77 -9.98 50.62 22.03
N GLU A 78 -10.95 50.72 22.93
CA GLU A 78 -11.85 51.88 23.01
C GLU A 78 -11.07 53.12 23.46
N GLN A 79 -11.05 54.18 22.65
CA GLN A 79 -11.09 55.56 23.15
C GLN A 79 -11.56 56.57 22.09
N ASP A 80 -12.81 57.01 22.29
CA ASP A 80 -13.50 58.26 21.93
C ASP A 80 -12.61 59.50 22.26
N ILE A 81 -12.56 60.70 21.62
CA ILE A 81 -13.64 61.62 21.20
C ILE A 81 -13.08 62.80 20.32
N THR A 82 -13.94 63.33 19.43
CA THR A 82 -14.17 64.77 19.07
C THR A 82 -13.37 65.53 17.97
N ASN A 83 -14.09 65.79 16.86
CA ASN A 83 -14.15 66.98 15.97
C ASN A 83 -12.95 67.94 15.77
N GLN A 84 -12.54 68.14 14.51
CA GLN A 84 -12.59 69.48 13.89
C GLN A 84 -12.64 69.42 12.34
N ARG A 85 -13.79 69.81 11.79
CA ARG A 85 -13.93 70.34 10.43
C ARG A 85 -13.51 71.81 10.49
N LEU A 86 -12.55 72.26 9.69
CA LEU A 86 -12.47 73.63 9.14
C LEU A 86 -11.37 73.74 8.08
N SER A 87 -11.80 74.31 6.96
CA SER A 87 -11.08 74.81 5.79
C SER A 87 -9.81 75.63 6.07
N ALA A 88 -8.77 75.40 5.26
CA ALA A 88 -7.92 76.43 4.66
C ALA A 88 -7.34 75.91 3.34
#